data_AF-W7DXX4-F1
#
_entry.id   AF-W7DXX4-F1
#
_cell.length_a   1.000
_cell.length_b   1.000
_cell.length_c   1.000
_cell.angle_alpha   90.00
_cell.angle_beta   90.00
_cell.angle_gamma   90.00
#
_symmetry.space_group_name_H-M   'P 1'
#
loop_
_entity.id
_entity.type
_entity.pdbx_description
1 polymer ?
#
loop_
_entity_poly.entity_id
_entity_poly.type
_entity_poly.pdbx_seq_one_letter_code
_entity_poly.pdbx_strand_id
1 'polypeptide(L)'
;MLDEQLRLKKAEEDRKQAERKPSRGNTIPSQGNNQQPPAPDKNQQTVLITATGSKYHARKCGNGTYYTATLAEAKSKNLSPCSKCY
;
A
#
# COMPACT_ATOMS: atom_id res chain seq x y z
N MET A 1 -27.76 -37.19 -37.77
CA MET A 1 -27.00 -36.02 -38.24
C MET A 1 -27.17 -34.79 -37.32
N LEU A 2 -28.36 -34.53 -36.75
CA LEU A 2 -28.56 -33.43 -35.77
C LEU A 2 -28.09 -33.77 -34.33
N ASP A 3 -28.34 -35.01 -33.87
CA ASP A 3 -27.90 -35.47 -32.54
C ASP A 3 -26.38 -35.46 -32.34
N GLU A 4 -25.62 -35.70 -33.40
CA GLU A 4 -24.16 -35.68 -33.36
C GLU A 4 -23.62 -34.25 -33.23
N GLN A 5 -24.22 -33.29 -33.93
CA GLN A 5 -23.89 -31.87 -33.78
C GLN A 5 -24.17 -31.33 -32.37
N LEU A 6 -25.22 -31.82 -31.71
CA LEU A 6 -25.55 -31.37 -30.34
C LEU A 6 -24.51 -31.87 -29.31
N ARG A 7 -23.99 -33.09 -29.49
CA ARG A 7 -22.93 -33.66 -28.64
C ARG A 7 -21.61 -32.93 -28.82
N LEU A 8 -21.25 -32.59 -30.05
CA LEU A 8 -20.05 -31.79 -30.36
C LEU A 8 -20.16 -30.38 -29.77
N LYS A 9 -21.31 -29.71 -29.91
CA LYS A 9 -21.52 -28.36 -29.36
C LYS A 9 -21.52 -28.35 -27.83
N LYS A 10 -22.04 -29.39 -27.18
CA LYS A 10 -22.04 -29.52 -25.72
C LYS A 10 -20.65 -29.82 -25.14
N ALA A 11 -19.81 -30.56 -25.87
CA ALA A 11 -18.42 -30.81 -25.48
C ALA A 11 -17.54 -29.55 -25.61
N GLU A 12 -17.79 -28.69 -26.61
CA GLU A 12 -17.05 -27.43 -26.77
C GLU A 12 -17.36 -26.42 -25.66
N GLU A 13 -18.64 -26.30 -25.26
CA GLU A 13 -19.04 -25.39 -24.17
C GLU A 13 -18.45 -25.77 -22.81
N ASP A 14 -18.35 -27.06 -22.49
CA ASP A 14 -17.71 -27.54 -21.25
C ASP A 14 -16.22 -27.16 -21.22
N ARG A 15 -15.53 -27.30 -22.36
CA ARG A 15 -14.13 -26.91 -22.52
C ARG A 15 -13.93 -25.40 -22.36
N LYS A 16 -14.90 -24.58 -22.82
CA LYS A 16 -14.88 -23.12 -22.66
C LYS A 16 -15.17 -22.66 -21.23
N GLN A 17 -15.94 -23.41 -20.45
CA GLN A 17 -16.19 -23.11 -19.03
C GLN A 17 -15.00 -23.51 -18.13
N ALA A 18 -14.30 -24.60 -18.45
CA ALA A 18 -13.08 -24.99 -17.73
C ALA A 18 -11.92 -23.98 -17.87
N GLU A 19 -11.88 -23.21 -18.96
CA GLU A 19 -10.87 -22.16 -19.19
C GLU A 19 -11.19 -20.83 -18.47
N ARG A 20 -12.43 -20.63 -18.00
CA ARG A 20 -12.82 -19.51 -17.12
C ARG A 20 -12.57 -19.81 -15.64
N LYS A 21 -11.52 -20.56 -15.30
CA LYS A 21 -10.96 -20.55 -13.95
C LYS A 21 -10.12 -19.28 -13.82
N PRO A 22 -10.54 -18.25 -13.06
CA PRO A 22 -9.57 -17.28 -12.58
C PRO A 22 -8.59 -18.06 -11.73
N SER A 23 -7.36 -18.19 -12.22
CA SER A 23 -6.17 -18.51 -11.45
C SER A 23 -5.99 -17.43 -10.39
N ARG A 24 -6.78 -17.52 -9.32
CA ARG A 24 -6.56 -16.78 -8.09
C ARG A 24 -5.56 -17.58 -7.28
N GLY A 25 -4.33 -17.10 -7.26
CA GLY A 25 -3.29 -17.56 -6.34
C GLY A 25 -1.99 -17.94 -7.02
N ASN A 26 -1.42 -17.05 -7.84
CA ASN A 26 -0.02 -17.14 -8.18
C ASN A 26 0.82 -16.35 -7.16
N THR A 27 1.84 -17.02 -6.63
CA THR A 27 3.12 -16.48 -6.12
C THR A 27 3.12 -15.59 -4.88
N ILE A 28 3.54 -16.19 -3.77
CA ILE A 28 4.46 -15.57 -2.79
C ILE A 28 5.82 -16.24 -3.10
N PRO A 29 6.91 -15.51 -3.44
CA PRO A 29 7.66 -14.82 -2.39
C PRO A 29 8.40 -13.52 -2.78
N SER A 30 8.58 -12.72 -1.73
CA SER A 30 9.74 -11.85 -1.44
C SER A 30 9.59 -10.33 -1.57
N GLN A 31 9.71 -9.72 -0.38
CA GLN A 31 10.43 -8.49 -0.06
C GLN A 31 9.98 -7.19 -0.75
N GLY A 32 9.18 -6.44 0.00
CA GLY A 32 9.10 -5.00 -0.11
C GLY A 32 8.44 -4.48 1.15
N ASN A 33 9.15 -3.62 1.87
CA ASN A 33 8.70 -2.95 3.09
C ASN A 33 7.23 -2.52 3.00
N ASN A 34 6.45 -2.81 4.04
CA ASN A 34 5.07 -2.38 4.23
C ASN A 34 4.99 -0.85 4.23
N GLN A 35 4.91 -0.26 3.03
CA GLN A 35 4.59 1.14 2.81
C GLN A 35 3.31 1.17 1.97
N GLN A 36 2.23 0.77 2.62
CA GLN A 36 0.89 1.16 2.20
C GLN A 36 0.88 2.70 2.10
N PRO A 37 0.54 3.31 0.96
CA PRO A 37 0.33 4.76 0.92
C PRO A 37 -0.81 5.06 1.90
N PRO A 38 -0.58 5.85 2.97
CA PRO A 38 -1.64 6.16 3.91
C PRO A 38 -2.73 6.91 3.15
N ALA A 39 -3.97 6.43 3.30
CA ALA A 39 -5.17 7.09 2.82
C ALA A 39 -5.16 8.57 3.26
N PRO A 40 -5.82 9.48 2.51
CA PRO A 40 -5.84 10.90 2.85
C PRO A 40 -6.78 11.17 4.03
N ASP A 41 -6.38 10.68 5.20
CA ASP A 41 -7.01 10.97 6.47
C ASP A 41 -6.64 12.40 6.86
N LYS A 42 -7.63 13.23 7.18
CA LYS A 42 -7.55 14.69 7.40
C LYS A 42 -6.48 15.15 8.42
N ASN A 43 -5.78 14.22 9.06
CA ASN A 43 -4.52 14.38 9.78
C ASN A 43 -3.25 14.40 8.88
N GLN A 44 -3.36 14.61 7.56
CA GLN A 44 -2.25 14.65 6.58
C GLN A 44 -1.23 15.79 6.78
N GLN A 45 -1.16 16.40 7.96
CA GLN A 45 -0.12 17.39 8.23
C GLN A 45 1.24 16.69 8.12
N THR A 46 1.98 17.03 7.07
CA THR A 46 3.29 16.47 6.81
C THR A 46 4.30 17.19 7.69
N VAL A 47 5.08 16.42 8.44
CA VAL A 47 6.06 16.91 9.39
C VAL A 47 7.44 16.39 9.02
N LEU A 48 8.46 17.10 9.48
CA LEU A 48 9.85 16.75 9.28
C LEU A 48 10.40 16.16 10.58
N ILE A 49 10.90 14.94 10.52
CA ILE A 49 11.54 14.25 11.65
C ILE A 49 13.05 14.27 11.45
N THR A 50 13.83 14.62 12.47
CA THR A 50 15.31 14.59 12.39
C THR A 50 15.84 13.16 12.42
N ALA A 51 17.05 12.93 11.91
CA ALA A 51 17.69 11.59 11.97
C ALA A 51 17.79 10.99 13.38
N THR A 52 17.89 11.84 14.41
CA THR A 52 17.84 11.42 15.82
C THR A 52 16.46 10.91 16.27
N GLY A 53 15.40 11.16 15.50
CA GLY A 53 14.07 10.63 15.75
C GLY A 53 13.52 10.97 17.13
N SER A 54 13.87 12.13 17.71
CA SER A 54 13.39 12.54 19.04
C SER A 54 12.34 13.65 18.97
N LYS A 55 12.34 14.44 17.89
CA LYS A 55 11.43 15.56 17.70
C LYS A 55 10.90 15.63 16.28
N TYR A 56 9.68 16.15 16.12
CA TYR A 56 9.08 16.49 14.83
C TYR A 56 8.97 18.01 14.66
N HIS A 57 9.08 18.47 13.42
CA HIS A 57 9.21 19.87 13.02
C HIS A 57 8.21 20.21 11.90
N ALA A 58 7.57 21.38 11.91
CA ALA A 58 6.67 21.77 10.80
C ALA A 58 7.45 22.30 9.59
N ARG A 59 8.68 22.75 9.83
CA ARG A 59 9.63 23.29 8.84
C ARG A 59 11.05 22.86 9.16
N LYS A 60 11.95 22.98 8.18
CA LYS A 60 13.38 22.70 8.36
C LYS A 60 13.95 23.59 9.47
N CYS A 61 14.49 22.98 10.54
CA CYS A 61 14.86 23.65 11.79
C CYS A 61 16.34 23.41 12.14
N GLY A 62 17.25 24.02 11.39
CA GLY A 62 18.70 23.87 11.57
C GLY A 62 19.36 22.93 10.54
N ASN A 63 20.62 22.58 10.79
CA ASN A 63 21.50 21.87 9.85
C ASN A 63 21.49 20.36 10.10
N GLY A 64 20.43 19.67 9.72
CA GLY A 64 20.31 18.21 9.85
C GLY A 64 19.60 17.54 8.68
N THR A 65 19.64 16.22 8.67
CA THR A 65 18.82 15.39 7.77
C THR A 65 17.41 15.28 8.32
N TYR A 66 16.42 15.56 7.47
CA TYR A 66 15.01 15.49 7.81
C TYR A 66 14.29 14.48 6.92
N TYR A 67 13.42 13.71 7.55
CA TYR A 67 12.56 12.74 6.89
C TYR A 67 11.13 13.27 6.95
N THR A 68 10.48 13.32 5.79
CA THR A 68 9.07 13.67 5.70
C THR A 68 8.22 12.50 6.19
N ALA A 69 7.40 12.75 7.20
CA ALA A 69 6.48 11.78 7.77
C ALA A 69 5.14 12.47 8.07
N THR A 70 4.11 11.71 8.44
CA THR A 70 2.84 12.30 8.86
C THR A 70 2.86 12.67 10.34
N LEU A 71 2.08 13.68 10.74
CA LEU A 71 1.92 14.05 12.15
C LEU A 71 1.40 12.87 12.99
N ALA A 72 0.52 12.06 12.42
CA ALA A 72 0.00 10.86 13.07
C ALA A 72 1.12 9.84 13.37
N GLU A 73 2.03 9.64 12.43
CA GLU A 73 3.16 8.73 12.59
C GLU A 73 4.18 9.23 13.62
N ALA A 74 4.44 10.55 13.64
CA ALA A 74 5.28 11.18 14.67
C ALA A 74 4.67 11.03 16.08
N LYS A 75 3.36 11.26 16.22
CA LYS A 75 2.63 11.07 17.48
C LYS A 75 2.62 9.60 17.91
N SER A 76 2.41 8.67 16.96
CA SER A 76 2.45 7.22 17.21
C SER A 76 3.82 6.75 17.70
N LYS A 77 4.90 7.36 17.18
CA LYS A 77 6.28 7.14 17.63
C LYS A 77 6.64 7.85 18.94
N ASN A 78 5.68 8.48 19.64
CA ASN A 78 5.89 9.24 20.87
C ASN A 78 6.97 10.35 20.71
N LEU A 79 7.06 10.94 19.51
CA LEU A 79 7.98 12.05 19.26
C LEU A 79 7.44 13.33 19.88
N SER A 80 8.34 14.18 20.37
CA SER A 80 7.96 15.49 20.92
C SER A 80 7.95 16.58 19.84
N PRO A 81 7.06 17.59 19.93
CA PRO A 81 7.12 18.75 19.05
C PRO A 81 8.41 19.55 19.29
N CYS A 82 8.94 20.17 18.24
CA CYS A 82 10.04 21.12 18.38
C CYS A 82 9.54 22.49 18.84
N SER A 83 9.96 22.96 20.02
CA SER A 83 9.55 24.25 20.61
C SER A 83 9.80 25.51 19.77
N LYS A 84 10.56 25.42 18.67
CA LYS A 84 10.83 26.55 17.76
C LYS A 84 10.00 26.52 16.48
N CYS A 85 9.51 25.36 16.09
CA CYS A 85 8.92 25.13 14.75
C CYS A 85 7.60 24.36 14.81
N TYR A 86 7.12 24.08 16.01
CA TYR A 86 5.80 23.60 16.37
C TYR A 86 5.37 24.38 17.61
#